data_AF-A0A5J4RC93-F1
#
_entry.id   AF-A0A5J4RC93-F1
#
_cell.length_a   1.000
_cell.length_b   1.000
_cell.length_c   1.000
_cell.angle_alpha   90.00
_cell.angle_beta   90.00
_cell.angle_gamma   90.00
#
_symmetry.space_group_name_H-M   'P 1'
#
loop_
_entity.id
_entity.type
_entity.pdbx_description
1 polymer ?
#
loop_
_entity_poly.entity_id
_entity_poly.type
_entity_poly.pdbx_seq_one_letter_code
_entity_poly.pdbx_strand_id
1 'polypeptide(L)' 'MTKVWIDETDIAGKKAIEALKNKSFAQVIENEDEEADWWDTISPEEKAAIDRGLKAAAEGRTTPNEEVWKIYAKWL' A
#
# COMPACT_ATOMS: atom_id res chain seq x y z
N MET A 1 -13.89 -0.29 36.08
CA MET A 1 -14.14 0.31 34.75
C MET A 1 -15.11 1.46 34.91
N THR A 2 -14.69 2.69 34.64
CA THR A 2 -15.51 3.89 34.80
C THR A 2 -16.36 4.07 33.53
N LYS A 3 -17.68 3.95 33.64
CA LYS A 3 -18.59 4.28 32.53
C LYS A 3 -18.72 5.80 32.45
N VAL A 4 -18.28 6.39 31.35
CA VAL A 4 -18.54 7.81 31.03
C VAL A 4 -19.87 7.87 30.30
N TRP A 5 -20.84 8.61 30.85
CA TRP A 5 -22.14 8.83 30.23
C TRP A 5 -22.02 10.05 29.32
N ILE A 6 -22.17 9.85 28.01
CA ILE A 6 -22.21 10.93 27.03
C ILE A 6 -23.69 11.26 26.79
N ASP A 7 -24.09 12.48 27.12
CA ASP A 7 -25.46 12.96 26.93
C ASP A 7 -25.61 13.56 25.53
N GLU A 8 -26.47 12.97 24.70
CA GLU A 8 -26.72 13.43 23.33
C GLU A 8 -27.53 14.73 23.26
N THR A 9 -28.11 15.17 24.38
CA THR A 9 -28.91 16.40 24.46
C THR A 9 -28.07 17.62 24.83
N ASP A 10 -26.90 17.43 25.44
CA ASP A 10 -25.96 18.50 25.79
C ASP A 10 -24.94 18.78 24.67
N ILE A 11 -24.54 20.05 24.54
CA ILE A 11 -23.64 20.54 23.50
C ILE A 11 -22.25 19.87 23.59
N ALA A 12 -21.75 19.63 24.81
CA ALA A 12 -20.46 18.99 24.99
C ALA A 12 -20.49 17.51 24.58
N GLY A 13 -21.61 16.83 24.86
CA GLY A 13 -21.83 15.44 24.46
C GLY A 13 -21.99 15.28 22.94
N LYS A 14 -22.75 16.16 22.27
CA LYS A 14 -22.85 16.18 20.80
C LYS A 14 -21.49 16.39 20.14
N LYS A 15 -20.69 17.34 20.64
CA LYS A 15 -19.34 17.62 20.14
C LYS A 15 -18.40 16.41 20.34
N ALA A 16 -18.53 15.71 21.47
CA ALA A 16 -17.77 14.49 21.72
C ALA A 16 -18.18 13.34 20.76
N ILE A 17 -19.48 13.18 20.49
CA ILE A 17 -19.98 12.20 19.52
C ILE A 17 -19.49 12.52 18.11
N GLU A 18 -19.52 13.78 17.71
CA GLU A 18 -19.04 14.23 16.40
C GLU A 18 -17.53 14.05 16.25
N ALA A 19 -16.75 14.34 17.30
CA ALA A 19 -15.32 14.05 17.33
C ALA A 19 -15.01 12.54 17.24
N LEU A 20 -15.82 11.69 17.88
CA LEU A 20 -15.67 10.23 17.78
C LEU A 20 -16.04 9.69 16.40
N LYS A 21 -17.11 10.21 15.78
CA LYS A 21 -17.51 9.87 14.42
C LYS A 21 -16.45 10.25 13.39
N ASN A 22 -15.81 11.41 13.55
CA ASN A 22 -14.71 11.86 12.68
C ASN A 22 -13.41 11.06 12.93
N LYS A 23 -13.21 10.52 14.14
CA LYS A 23 -12.05 9.65 14.45
C LYS A 23 -12.19 8.23 13.90
N SER A 24 -13.39 7.65 13.87
CA SER A 24 -13.56 6.19 13.68
C SER A 24 -13.51 5.69 12.23
N PHE A 25 -13.06 6.48 11.26
CA PHE A 25 -12.87 5.98 9.89
C PHE A 25 -11.61 6.58 9.23
N ALA A 26 -11.35 7.87 9.45
CA ALA A 26 -10.17 8.53 8.90
C ALA A 26 -8.86 7.98 9.52
N GLN A 27 -8.81 7.77 10.83
CA GLN A 27 -7.59 7.28 11.50
C GLN A 27 -7.28 5.80 11.21
N VAL A 28 -8.26 4.99 10.82
CA VAL A 28 -8.01 3.56 10.51
C VAL A 28 -7.26 3.41 9.17
N ILE A 29 -7.39 4.40 8.27
CA ILE A 29 -6.74 4.40 6.96
C ILE A 29 -5.45 5.25 6.99
N GLU A 30 -5.37 6.29 7.82
CA GLU A 30 -4.16 7.13 7.99
C GLU A 30 -3.05 6.52 8.88
N ASN A 31 -3.30 5.39 9.55
CA ASN A 31 -2.28 4.66 10.33
C ASN A 31 -1.89 3.33 9.67
N GLU A 32 -2.00 3.21 8.36
CA GLU A 32 -0.90 2.57 7.65
C GLU A 32 0.20 3.61 7.68
N ASP A 33 1.30 3.33 8.38
CA ASP A 33 2.51 4.13 8.31
C ASP A 33 2.69 4.62 6.86
N GLU A 34 3.15 5.85 6.64
CA GLU A 34 3.68 6.27 5.34
C GLU A 34 4.90 5.38 5.06
N GLU A 35 4.67 4.10 4.76
CA GLU A 35 5.67 3.15 4.31
C GLU A 35 6.24 3.80 3.07
N ALA A 36 7.54 4.10 3.13
CA ALA A 36 8.25 4.67 2.01
C ALA A 36 7.87 3.87 0.76
N ASP A 37 7.52 4.58 -0.33
CA ASP A 37 7.24 3.94 -1.62
C ASP A 37 8.34 2.90 -1.86
N TRP A 38 7.97 1.66 -2.17
CA TRP A 38 8.95 0.59 -2.37
C TRP A 38 10.03 1.01 -3.37
N TRP A 39 9.70 1.90 -4.32
CA TRP A 39 10.65 2.50 -5.24
C TRP A 39 11.79 3.25 -4.53
N ASP A 40 11.52 3.92 -3.42
CA ASP A 40 12.52 4.62 -2.63
C ASP A 40 13.34 3.69 -1.72
N THR A 41 12.93 2.43 -1.58
CA THR A 41 13.62 1.42 -0.77
C THR A 41 14.67 0.62 -1.53
N ILE A 42 14.64 0.62 -2.88
CA ILE A 42 15.58 -0.14 -3.71
C ILE A 42 16.82 0.67 -4.09
N SER A 43 17.94 -0.03 -4.30
CA SER A 43 19.22 0.56 -4.66
C SER A 43 19.23 1.20 -6.06
N PRO A 44 20.14 2.15 -6.34
CA PRO A 44 20.33 2.69 -7.68
C PRO A 44 20.62 1.62 -8.74
N GLU A 45 21.34 0.55 -8.36
CA GLU A 45 21.66 -0.57 -9.24
C GLU A 45 20.40 -1.36 -9.63
N GLU A 46 19.49 -1.58 -8.68
CA GLU A 46 18.20 -2.23 -8.92
C GLU A 46 17.31 -1.37 -9.82
N LYS A 47 17.23 -0.04 -9.55
CA LYS A 47 16.52 0.90 -10.44
C LYS A 47 17.07 0.83 -11.86
N ALA A 48 18.39 0.86 -12.02
CA ALA A 48 19.04 0.75 -13.32
C ALA A 48 18.82 -0.61 -14.01
N ALA A 49 18.68 -1.70 -13.24
CA ALA A 49 18.31 -3.01 -13.79
C ALA A 49 16.87 -3.01 -14.32
N ILE A 50 15.94 -2.41 -13.58
CA ILE A 50 14.53 -2.25 -13.98
C ILE A 50 14.43 -1.43 -15.26
N ASP A 51 15.09 -0.27 -15.33
CA ASP A 51 15.08 0.60 -16.52
C ASP A 51 15.62 -0.11 -17.77
N ARG A 52 16.69 -0.90 -17.61
CA ARG A 52 17.22 -1.73 -18.71
C ARG A 52 16.22 -2.78 -19.17
N GLY A 53 15.50 -3.41 -18.24
CA GLY A 53 14.44 -4.38 -18.54
C GLY A 53 13.28 -3.75 -19.31
N LEU A 54 12.80 -2.59 -18.85
CA LEU A 54 11.73 -1.83 -19.52
C LEU A 54 12.13 -1.43 -20.94
N LYS A 55 13.35 -0.92 -21.13
CA LYS A 55 13.87 -0.61 -22.47
C LYS A 55 13.95 -1.83 -23.37
N ALA A 56 14.44 -2.96 -22.86
CA ALA A 56 14.50 -4.21 -23.61
C ALA A 56 13.12 -4.69 -24.06
N ALA A 57 12.13 -4.59 -23.16
CA ALA A 57 10.76 -4.95 -23.48
C ALA A 57 10.15 -4.05 -24.57
N ALA A 58 10.37 -2.74 -24.48
CA ALA A 58 9.92 -1.78 -25.49
C ALA A 58 10.56 -2.03 -26.88
N GLU A 59 11.81 -2.52 -26.90
CA GLU A 59 12.53 -2.92 -28.12
C GLU A 59 12.13 -4.33 -28.62
N GLY A 60 11.18 -5.01 -27.96
CA GLY A 60 10.77 -6.37 -28.32
C GLY A 60 11.79 -7.46 -27.97
N ARG A 61 12.81 -7.15 -27.16
CA ARG A 61 13.81 -8.11 -26.67
C ARG A 61 13.26 -8.94 -25.49
N THR A 62 12.12 -9.59 -25.72
CA THR A 62 11.44 -10.47 -24.77
C THR A 62 11.43 -11.90 -25.27
N THR A 63 11.41 -12.86 -24.35
CA THR A 63 11.26 -14.28 -24.69
C THR A 63 9.79 -14.70 -24.56
N PRO A 64 9.20 -15.39 -25.55
CA PRO A 64 7.83 -15.90 -25.45
C PRO A 64 7.65 -16.86 -24.27
N ASN A 65 6.45 -16.83 -23.68
CA ASN A 65 6.12 -17.68 -22.52
C ASN A 65 6.36 -19.17 -22.80
N GLU A 66 6.00 -19.66 -23.98
CA GLU A 66 6.21 -21.06 -24.40
C GLU A 66 7.69 -21.47 -24.33
N GLU A 67 8.61 -20.58 -24.72
CA GLU A 67 10.05 -20.86 -24.67
C GLU A 67 10.58 -20.83 -23.23
N VAL A 68 10.10 -19.92 -22.39
CA VAL A 68 10.44 -19.88 -20.97
C VAL A 68 9.94 -21.14 -20.25
N TRP A 69 8.73 -21.61 -20.57
CA TRP A 69 8.13 -22.78 -19.95
C TRP A 69 8.97 -24.04 -20.16
N LYS A 70 9.54 -24.24 -21.36
CA LYS A 70 10.43 -25.37 -21.65
C LYS A 70 11.65 -25.46 -20.71
N ILE A 71 12.12 -24.32 -20.20
CA ILE A 71 13.30 -24.23 -19.33
C ILE A 71 12.91 -24.47 -17.86
N TYR A 72 11.81 -23.84 -17.42
CA TYR A 72 11.48 -23.75 -15.99
C TYR A 72 10.42 -24.74 -15.50
N ALA A 73 9.66 -25.38 -16.40
CA ALA A 73 8.56 -26.28 -16.02
C ALA A 73 8.98 -27.46 -15.13
N LYS A 74 10.26 -27.85 -15.13
CA LYS A 74 10.76 -28.96 -14.29
C LYS A 74 10.82 -28.65 -12.78
N TRP A 75 10.61 -27.39 -12.38
CA TRP A 75 10.65 -26.94 -10.99
C TRP A 75 9.29 -26.43 -10.47
N LEU A 76 8.24 -26.55 -11.28
CA LEU A 76 6.85 -26.26 -10.95
C LEU A 76 6.08 -27.57 -10.76
#